data_AF-A0A067CZ95-F1
#
_entry.id   AF-A0A067CZ95-F1
#
_cell.length_a   1.000
_cell.length_b   1.000
_cell.length_c   1.000
_cell.angle_alpha   90.00
_cell.angle_beta   90.00
_cell.angle_gamma   90.00
#
_symmetry.space_group_name_H-M   'P 1'
#
loop_
_entity.id
_entity.type
_entity.pdbx_description
1 polymer ?
#
loop_
_entity_poly.entity_id
_entity_poly.type
_entity_poly.pdbx_seq_one_letter_code
_entity_poly.pdbx_strand_id
1 'polypeptide(L)'
;MGICPAGFKVIMCLQDYNTTVEFYWAPFLVESNSDDPNMHSILNRIIMPESINKHGQNWKNVDYLIFNTYIWWMNTFSMKVLRGSFDEGATEYDEIERPVAYARVLKTWSKWVEQNVDPNRTTVFFGSTSPLHIKSLDWENPDGIKCALETTPITNLSMPLNVGTDRRLFVVASNVTRSMKVPVHFINITTLSEYRKDGHTAVYTI
;
A
#
# COMPACT_ATOMS: atom_id res chain seq x y z
N MET A 1 -6.10 -16.39 -22.13
CA MET A 1 -5.99 -15.39 -21.05
C MET A 1 -7.30 -14.62 -21.01
N GLY A 2 -8.05 -14.70 -19.92
CA GLY A 2 -9.34 -14.02 -19.79
C GLY A 2 -9.36 -13.19 -18.51
N ILE A 3 -10.00 -12.02 -18.55
CA ILE A 3 -10.28 -11.20 -17.38
C ILE A 3 -11.72 -11.53 -16.97
N CYS A 4 -11.91 -12.02 -15.75
CA CYS A 4 -13.25 -12.15 -15.15
C CYS A 4 -13.46 -10.95 -14.21
N PRO A 5 -14.35 -10.00 -14.52
CA PRO A 5 -14.64 -8.90 -13.60
C PRO A 5 -15.49 -9.41 -12.43
N ALA A 6 -15.06 -9.09 -11.21
CA ALA A 6 -15.84 -9.32 -9.98
C ALA A 6 -15.67 -8.13 -9.02
N GLY A 7 -16.31 -6.99 -9.33
CA GLY A 7 -16.34 -5.81 -8.45
C GLY A 7 -14.94 -5.28 -8.08
N PHE A 8 -14.60 -5.34 -6.78
CA PHE A 8 -13.31 -4.91 -6.20
C PHE A 8 -12.11 -5.81 -6.57
N LYS A 9 -12.34 -6.88 -7.34
CA LYS A 9 -11.34 -7.87 -7.75
C LYS A 9 -11.09 -7.86 -9.26
N VAL A 10 -9.82 -7.87 -9.64
CA VAL A 10 -9.37 -8.22 -10.98
C VAL A 10 -8.72 -9.60 -10.93
N ILE A 11 -9.24 -10.55 -11.72
CA ILE A 11 -8.77 -11.94 -11.73
C ILE A 11 -8.25 -12.28 -13.12
N MET A 12 -7.00 -12.72 -13.18
CA MET A 12 -6.36 -13.28 -14.37
C MET A 12 -6.20 -14.79 -14.20
N CYS A 13 -6.80 -15.56 -15.10
CA CYS A 13 -6.75 -17.03 -15.04
C CYS A 13 -5.76 -17.62 -16.06
N LEU A 14 -4.86 -18.47 -15.57
CA LEU A 14 -3.99 -19.34 -16.36
C LEU A 14 -4.57 -20.76 -16.33
N GLN A 15 -5.44 -21.05 -17.29
CA GLN A 15 -6.25 -22.28 -17.34
C GLN A 15 -5.39 -23.55 -17.33
N ASP A 16 -4.32 -23.59 -18.13
CA ASP A 16 -3.44 -24.76 -18.27
C ASP A 16 -2.74 -25.14 -16.94
N TYR A 17 -2.68 -24.22 -15.99
CA TYR A 17 -2.01 -24.39 -14.69
C TYR A 17 -2.98 -24.37 -13.51
N ASN A 18 -4.30 -24.23 -13.77
CA ASN A 18 -5.30 -23.99 -12.73
C ASN A 18 -4.85 -22.91 -11.72
N THR A 19 -4.28 -21.82 -12.23
CA THR A 19 -3.63 -20.76 -11.43
C THR A 19 -4.34 -19.43 -11.68
N THR A 20 -4.55 -18.66 -10.61
CA THR A 20 -5.03 -17.27 -10.70
C THR A 20 -3.97 -16.29 -10.22
N VAL A 21 -3.98 -15.10 -10.84
CA VAL A 21 -3.30 -13.91 -10.31
C VAL A 21 -4.40 -12.88 -10.07
N GLU A 22 -4.51 -12.44 -8.82
CA GLU A 22 -5.61 -11.60 -8.36
C GLU A 22 -5.11 -10.28 -7.79
N PHE A 23 -5.85 -9.21 -8.07
CA PHE A 23 -5.70 -7.92 -7.42
C PHE A 23 -6.99 -7.56 -6.69
N TYR A 24 -6.89 -7.25 -5.40
CA TYR A 24 -8.00 -6.80 -4.57
C TYR A 24 -7.77 -5.36 -4.13
N TRP A 25 -8.72 -4.47 -4.42
CA TRP A 25 -8.63 -3.06 -4.02
C TRP A 25 -8.94 -2.89 -2.53
N ALA A 26 -7.90 -2.61 -1.73
CA ALA A 26 -7.98 -2.21 -0.32
C ALA A 26 -6.83 -1.25 -0.01
N PRO A 27 -6.90 0.00 -0.48
CA PRO A 27 -5.75 0.91 -0.52
C PRO A 27 -5.21 1.28 0.85
N PHE A 28 -6.05 1.21 1.90
CA PHE A 28 -5.67 1.38 3.31
C PHE A 28 -5.67 0.06 4.10
N LEU A 29 -5.91 -1.09 3.45
CA LEU A 29 -6.16 -2.42 4.03
C LEU A 29 -7.43 -2.52 4.88
N VAL A 30 -7.65 -1.55 5.76
CA VAL A 30 -8.86 -1.38 6.56
C VAL A 30 -9.96 -0.69 5.75
N GLU A 31 -11.18 -0.78 6.25
CA GLU A 31 -12.35 -0.13 5.67
C GLU A 31 -12.16 1.39 5.58
N SER A 32 -12.52 1.95 4.44
CA SER A 32 -12.38 3.36 4.13
C SER A 32 -13.48 3.85 3.20
N ASN A 33 -13.69 5.16 3.15
CA ASN A 33 -14.57 5.76 2.15
C ASN A 33 -13.97 5.79 0.72
N SER A 34 -12.87 5.08 0.50
CA SER A 34 -12.13 5.01 -0.76
C SER A 34 -11.95 3.57 -1.25
N ASP A 35 -12.78 2.65 -0.75
CA ASP A 35 -12.73 1.23 -1.09
C ASP A 35 -13.39 0.91 -2.43
N ASP A 36 -14.10 1.87 -3.05
CA ASP A 36 -14.53 1.76 -4.45
C ASP A 36 -13.41 2.26 -5.39
N PRO A 37 -12.86 1.39 -6.26
CA PRO A 37 -11.80 1.78 -7.19
C PRO A 37 -12.24 2.83 -8.22
N ASN A 38 -13.54 2.93 -8.51
CA ASN A 38 -14.12 3.87 -9.46
C ASN A 38 -14.69 5.13 -8.78
N MET A 39 -14.97 5.08 -7.48
CA MET A 39 -15.60 6.17 -6.73
C MET A 39 -14.89 6.46 -5.41
N HIS A 40 -13.89 7.35 -5.44
CA HIS A 40 -13.20 7.77 -4.23
C HIS A 40 -12.73 9.24 -4.29
N SER A 41 -12.67 9.89 -3.12
CA SER A 41 -12.16 11.26 -3.00
C SER A 41 -10.66 11.26 -2.72
N ILE A 42 -9.88 12.08 -3.43
CA ILE A 42 -8.48 12.33 -3.08
C ILE A 42 -8.37 13.28 -1.88
N LEU A 43 -9.27 14.27 -1.78
CA LEU A 43 -9.21 15.34 -0.77
C LEU A 43 -9.73 14.90 0.60
N ASN A 44 -10.67 13.96 0.63
CA ASN A 44 -11.35 13.52 1.85
C ASN A 44 -11.29 12.00 1.99
N ARG A 45 -10.09 11.46 2.21
CA ARG A 45 -9.90 10.03 2.55
C ARG A 45 -10.05 9.83 4.06
N ILE A 46 -10.98 8.98 4.46
CA ILE A 46 -11.29 8.67 5.86
C ILE A 46 -11.20 7.16 6.05
N ILE A 47 -10.51 6.72 7.11
CA ILE A 47 -10.32 5.31 7.45
C ILE A 47 -11.02 4.92 8.75
N MET A 48 -11.37 3.64 8.88
CA MET A 48 -11.76 2.97 10.12
C MET A 48 -10.65 1.98 10.52
N PRO A 49 -9.60 2.42 11.26
CA PRO A 49 -8.36 1.66 11.45
C PRO A 49 -8.50 0.34 12.22
N GLU A 50 -9.63 0.10 12.89
CA GLU A 50 -9.94 -1.16 13.55
C GLU A 50 -10.96 -2.04 12.79
N SER A 51 -11.42 -1.62 11.60
CA SER A 51 -12.34 -2.41 10.75
C SER A 51 -11.60 -3.00 9.54
N ILE A 52 -11.46 -4.32 9.50
CA ILE A 52 -10.81 -5.04 8.38
C ILE A 52 -11.61 -6.26 7.90
N ASN A 53 -12.59 -6.72 8.67
CA ASN A 53 -13.19 -8.04 8.49
C ASN A 53 -13.93 -8.19 7.15
N LYS A 54 -14.55 -7.11 6.64
CA LYS A 54 -15.24 -7.12 5.33
C LYS A 54 -14.26 -7.42 4.19
N HIS A 55 -13.11 -6.74 4.19
CA HIS A 55 -12.04 -7.05 3.24
C HIS A 55 -11.44 -8.44 3.50
N GLY A 56 -11.19 -8.76 4.76
CA GLY A 56 -10.60 -10.03 5.18
C GLY A 56 -11.33 -11.27 4.67
N GLN A 57 -12.66 -11.25 4.52
CA GLN A 57 -13.37 -12.40 3.94
C GLN A 57 -12.89 -12.74 2.52
N ASN A 58 -12.43 -11.75 1.76
CA ASN A 58 -11.97 -11.91 0.39
C ASN A 58 -10.56 -12.48 0.26
N TRP A 59 -9.79 -12.51 1.36
CA TRP A 59 -8.38 -12.90 1.41
C TRP A 59 -8.19 -14.30 2.01
N LYS A 60 -9.23 -14.87 2.62
CA LYS A 60 -9.19 -16.23 3.17
C LYS A 60 -8.96 -17.24 2.06
N ASN A 61 -8.22 -18.30 2.39
CA ASN A 61 -7.93 -19.44 1.51
C ASN A 61 -7.08 -19.12 0.28
N VAL A 62 -6.50 -17.92 0.18
CA VAL A 62 -5.53 -17.55 -0.85
C VAL A 62 -4.17 -18.17 -0.49
N ASP A 63 -3.49 -18.79 -1.45
CA ASP A 63 -2.23 -19.50 -1.20
C ASP A 63 -1.03 -18.55 -1.07
N TYR A 64 -1.07 -17.40 -1.75
CA TYR A 64 -0.05 -16.35 -1.67
C TYR A 64 -0.70 -14.97 -1.48
N LEU A 65 -0.51 -14.36 -0.31
CA LEU A 65 -1.04 -13.03 -0.01
C LEU A 65 0.07 -12.00 -0.07
N ILE A 66 -0.08 -10.98 -0.93
CA ILE A 66 0.89 -9.87 -1.06
C ILE A 66 0.19 -8.56 -0.69
N PHE A 67 0.49 -8.03 0.49
CA PHE A 67 -0.09 -6.78 0.98
C PHE A 67 0.85 -5.60 0.72
N ASN A 68 0.28 -4.43 0.44
CA ASN A 68 0.99 -3.16 0.51
C ASN A 68 0.00 -2.03 0.81
N THR A 69 0.48 -0.93 1.41
CA THR A 69 -0.30 0.30 1.57
C THR A 69 0.66 1.45 1.86
N TYR A 70 0.62 2.54 1.08
CA TYR A 70 1.53 3.66 1.29
C TYR A 70 1.09 4.96 0.61
N ILE A 71 0.91 4.95 -0.71
CA ILE A 71 0.88 6.20 -1.48
C ILE A 71 -0.24 7.17 -1.06
N TRP A 72 -1.41 6.66 -0.67
CA TRP A 72 -2.52 7.51 -0.23
C TRP A 72 -2.36 8.09 1.18
N TRP A 73 -1.49 7.51 2.01
CA TRP A 73 -1.10 8.08 3.29
C TRP A 73 -0.31 9.38 3.14
N MET A 74 0.26 9.60 1.95
CA MET A 74 1.08 10.77 1.64
C MET A 74 0.28 11.96 1.12
N ASN A 75 -1.04 11.82 0.89
CA ASN A 75 -1.87 12.91 0.36
C ASN A 75 -2.03 14.08 1.35
N THR A 76 -2.01 13.80 2.65
CA THR A 76 -2.20 14.78 3.74
C THR A 76 -1.16 14.58 4.83
N PHE A 77 -0.94 15.61 5.67
CA PHE A 77 0.02 15.53 6.78
C PHE A 77 -0.45 14.59 7.90
N SER A 78 -1.74 14.67 8.24
CA SER A 78 -2.48 13.81 9.17
C SER A 78 -3.39 12.83 8.40
N MET A 79 -3.92 11.83 9.09
CA MET A 79 -4.93 10.91 8.58
C MET A 79 -6.26 11.14 9.28
N LYS A 80 -7.35 11.21 8.50
CA LYS A 80 -8.71 11.31 9.02
C LYS A 80 -9.20 9.93 9.46
N VAL A 81 -9.53 9.79 10.74
CA VAL A 81 -10.01 8.56 11.37
C VAL A 81 -11.47 8.76 11.78
N LEU A 82 -12.37 7.95 11.25
CA LEU A 82 -13.80 8.06 11.51
C LEU A 82 -14.11 7.81 13.00
N ARG A 83 -15.03 8.62 13.55
CA ARG A 83 -15.67 8.37 14.83
C ARG A 83 -16.96 7.58 14.60
N GLY A 84 -16.96 6.29 14.93
CA GLY A 84 -18.10 5.40 14.71
C GLY A 84 -17.89 4.51 13.48
N SER A 85 -18.94 4.25 12.72
CA SER A 85 -18.91 3.36 11.55
C SER A 85 -19.58 3.96 10.31
N PHE A 86 -19.07 3.61 9.12
CA PHE A 86 -19.71 4.01 7.87
C PHE A 86 -21.10 3.37 7.71
N ASP A 87 -21.28 2.14 8.21
CA ASP A 87 -22.56 1.42 8.16
C ASP A 87 -23.68 2.13 8.95
N GLU A 88 -23.31 2.85 10.02
CA GLU A 88 -24.24 3.65 10.84
C GLU A 88 -24.40 5.09 10.32
N GLY A 89 -23.76 5.43 9.19
CA GLY A 89 -23.82 6.76 8.60
C GLY A 89 -23.00 7.81 9.34
N ALA A 90 -21.98 7.40 10.11
CA ALA A 90 -21.10 8.34 10.79
C ALA A 90 -20.30 9.18 9.79
N THR A 91 -20.10 10.46 10.11
CA THR A 91 -19.37 11.41 9.26
C THR A 91 -18.28 12.19 10.00
N GLU A 92 -18.35 12.23 11.33
CA GLU A 92 -17.32 12.89 12.14
C GLU A 92 -16.02 12.10 12.12
N TYR A 93 -14.89 12.80 12.12
CA TYR A 93 -13.57 12.20 12.15
C TYR A 93 -12.60 13.04 12.99
N ASP A 94 -11.57 12.36 13.47
CA ASP A 94 -10.38 12.98 14.07
C ASP A 94 -9.22 13.00 13.09
N GLU A 95 -8.38 14.02 13.16
CA GLU A 95 -7.10 14.02 12.47
C GLU A 95 -6.01 13.45 13.39
N ILE A 96 -5.44 12.32 12.97
CA ILE A 96 -4.43 11.58 13.72
C ILE A 96 -3.10 11.66 12.97
N GLU A 97 -1.99 11.73 13.70
CA GLU A 97 -0.67 11.68 13.10
C GLU A 97 -0.49 10.43 12.21
N ARG A 98 0.03 10.63 10.99
CA ARG A 98 0.15 9.58 9.98
C ARG A 98 0.81 8.29 10.52
N PRO A 99 1.97 8.31 11.21
CA PRO A 99 2.58 7.08 11.72
C PRO A 99 1.75 6.38 12.80
N VAL A 100 1.00 7.15 13.60
CA VAL A 100 0.12 6.61 14.66
C VAL A 100 -1.06 5.89 14.04
N ALA A 101 -1.73 6.51 13.06
CA ALA A 101 -2.82 5.88 12.31
C ALA A 101 -2.34 4.64 11.54
N TYR A 102 -1.16 4.71 10.92
CA TYR A 102 -0.55 3.58 10.21
C TYR A 102 -0.26 2.39 11.13
N ALA A 103 0.27 2.66 12.33
CA ALA A 103 0.52 1.63 13.33
C ALA A 103 -0.79 0.95 13.81
N ARG A 104 -1.89 1.71 13.96
CA ARG A 104 -3.21 1.14 14.29
C ARG A 104 -3.70 0.20 13.19
N VAL A 105 -3.64 0.64 11.93
CA VAL A 105 -4.01 -0.18 10.76
C VAL A 105 -3.20 -1.46 10.69
N LEU A 106 -1.87 -1.38 10.80
CA LEU A 106 -1.03 -2.58 10.74
C LEU A 106 -1.19 -3.50 11.94
N LYS A 107 -1.55 -2.98 13.11
CA LYS A 107 -1.94 -3.81 14.26
C LYS A 107 -3.25 -4.57 14.02
N THR A 108 -4.22 -3.95 13.36
CA THR A 108 -5.48 -4.60 12.96
C THR A 108 -5.24 -5.65 11.89
N TRP A 109 -4.44 -5.33 10.88
CA TRP A 109 -4.02 -6.27 9.83
C TRP A 109 -3.25 -7.47 10.39
N SER A 110 -2.27 -7.24 11.27
CA SER A 110 -1.47 -8.34 11.83
C SER A 110 -2.32 -9.31 12.65
N LYS A 111 -3.26 -8.79 13.45
CA LYS A 111 -4.25 -9.61 14.17
C LYS A 111 -5.11 -10.43 13.23
N TRP A 112 -5.59 -9.83 12.14
CA TRP A 112 -6.38 -10.54 11.15
C TRP A 112 -5.57 -11.68 10.53
N VAL A 113 -4.31 -11.45 10.16
CA VAL A 113 -3.42 -12.48 9.63
C VAL A 113 -3.24 -13.62 10.64
N GLU A 114 -2.90 -13.30 11.89
CA GLU A 114 -2.69 -14.32 12.94
C GLU A 114 -3.93 -15.18 13.23
N GLN A 115 -5.13 -14.63 13.01
CA GLN A 115 -6.39 -15.33 13.26
C GLN A 115 -6.91 -16.15 12.08
N ASN A 116 -6.50 -15.81 10.84
CA ASN A 116 -7.17 -16.32 9.64
C ASN A 116 -6.22 -17.04 8.67
N VAL A 117 -4.90 -16.93 8.85
CA VAL A 117 -3.90 -17.52 7.95
C VAL A 117 -3.33 -18.80 8.55
N ASP A 118 -3.46 -19.90 7.83
CA ASP A 118 -2.72 -21.14 8.10
C ASP A 118 -1.35 -21.09 7.41
N PRO A 119 -0.23 -20.99 8.16
CA PRO A 119 1.10 -20.90 7.57
C PRO A 119 1.54 -22.17 6.82
N ASN A 120 0.87 -23.31 7.00
CA ASN A 120 1.15 -24.52 6.22
C ASN A 120 0.56 -24.47 4.80
N ARG A 121 -0.36 -23.55 4.56
CA ARG A 121 -1.04 -23.38 3.27
C ARG A 121 -0.66 -22.07 2.60
N THR A 122 -0.70 -20.98 3.37
CA THR A 122 -0.63 -19.62 2.83
C THR A 122 0.70 -18.97 3.17
N THR A 123 1.39 -18.46 2.14
CA THR A 123 2.57 -17.62 2.32
C THR A 123 2.18 -16.15 2.28
N VAL A 124 2.62 -15.37 3.28
CA VAL A 124 2.28 -13.95 3.39
C VAL A 124 3.49 -13.08 3.09
N PHE A 125 3.29 -12.05 2.28
CA PHE A 125 4.25 -11.01 1.92
C PHE A 125 3.71 -9.64 2.28
N PHE A 126 4.61 -8.72 2.63
CA PHE A 126 4.30 -7.31 2.78
C PHE A 126 5.32 -6.46 2.00
N GLY A 127 4.86 -5.75 0.98
CA GLY A 127 5.66 -4.82 0.19
C GLY A 127 5.94 -3.54 0.95
N SER A 128 7.20 -3.14 1.01
CA SER A 128 7.59 -1.87 1.63
C SER A 128 7.15 -0.66 0.80
N THR A 129 7.42 0.55 1.30
CA THR A 129 6.92 1.79 0.70
C THR A 129 7.48 2.03 -0.70
N SER A 130 6.61 2.25 -1.69
CA SER A 130 7.00 2.66 -3.04
C SER A 130 7.23 4.18 -3.09
N PRO A 131 8.42 4.67 -3.44
CA PRO A 131 8.77 6.08 -3.39
C PRO A 131 8.12 6.91 -4.51
N LEU A 132 8.07 8.22 -4.28
CA LEU A 132 7.71 9.23 -5.27
C LEU A 132 8.95 9.92 -5.82
N HIS A 133 8.84 10.50 -7.01
CA HIS A 133 9.91 11.27 -7.66
C HIS A 133 9.33 12.57 -8.23
N ILE A 134 8.92 13.46 -7.34
CA ILE A 134 8.18 14.68 -7.69
C ILE A 134 9.05 15.95 -7.74
N LYS A 135 10.30 15.88 -7.30
CA LYS A 135 11.20 17.04 -7.25
C LYS A 135 12.61 16.61 -7.67
N SER A 136 13.02 17.04 -8.86
CA SER A 136 14.30 16.62 -9.46
C SER A 136 15.55 17.10 -8.72
N LEU A 137 15.42 18.19 -7.97
CA LEU A 137 16.49 18.67 -7.09
C LEU A 137 16.88 17.64 -6.01
N ASP A 138 15.98 16.73 -5.64
CA ASP A 138 16.26 15.69 -4.64
C ASP A 138 17.31 14.67 -5.11
N TRP A 139 17.62 14.65 -6.41
CA TRP A 139 18.74 13.91 -7.02
C TRP A 139 19.68 14.83 -7.82
N GLU A 140 19.82 16.07 -7.36
CA GLU A 140 20.79 17.06 -7.88
C GLU A 140 20.57 17.47 -9.35
N ASN A 141 19.34 17.36 -9.86
CA ASN A 141 18.97 17.82 -11.20
C ASN A 141 18.03 19.05 -11.14
N PRO A 142 18.55 20.29 -10.97
CA PRO A 142 17.72 21.49 -10.86
C PRO A 142 16.95 21.83 -12.15
N ASP A 143 17.47 21.40 -13.31
CA ASP A 143 16.85 21.65 -14.63
C ASP A 143 15.82 20.56 -15.00
N GLY A 144 15.65 19.54 -14.16
CA GLY A 144 14.66 18.49 -14.33
C GLY A 144 13.22 18.95 -14.12
N ILE A 145 12.27 18.16 -14.64
CA ILE A 145 10.83 18.39 -14.44
C ILE A 145 10.25 17.16 -13.75
N LYS A 146 10.18 17.17 -12.41
CA LYS A 146 9.81 15.99 -11.61
C LYS A 146 10.64 14.78 -12.09
N CYS A 147 10.02 13.64 -12.38
CA CYS A 147 10.65 12.49 -13.04
C CYS A 147 10.55 12.48 -14.58
N ALA A 148 9.86 13.45 -15.20
CA ALA A 148 9.42 13.32 -16.60
C ALA A 148 10.56 13.32 -17.64
N LEU A 149 11.71 13.90 -17.30
CA LEU A 149 12.89 13.95 -18.18
C LEU A 149 13.92 12.85 -17.84
N GLU A 150 13.65 12.01 -16.85
CA GLU A 150 14.61 11.03 -16.36
C GLU A 150 14.49 9.72 -17.15
N THR A 151 15.58 9.31 -17.80
CA THR A 151 15.62 8.10 -18.66
C THR A 151 16.60 7.03 -18.16
N THR A 152 17.35 7.34 -17.10
CA THR A 152 18.31 6.45 -16.47
C THR A 152 18.15 6.47 -14.95
N PRO A 153 18.49 5.38 -14.26
CA PRO A 153 18.48 5.36 -12.81
C PRO A 153 19.57 6.28 -12.25
N ILE A 154 19.47 6.59 -10.95
CA ILE A 154 20.56 7.21 -10.20
C ILE A 154 21.67 6.16 -10.07
N THR A 155 22.86 6.46 -10.61
CA THR A 155 24.01 5.54 -10.60
C THR A 155 25.02 5.85 -9.50
N ASN A 156 24.99 7.07 -8.94
CA ASN A 156 25.85 7.45 -7.82
C ASN A 156 25.30 6.91 -6.50
N LEU A 157 25.77 5.73 -6.10
CA LEU A 157 25.36 5.07 -4.85
C LEU A 157 25.93 5.72 -3.58
N SER A 158 26.93 6.60 -3.72
CA SER A 158 27.55 7.30 -2.59
C SER A 158 26.84 8.61 -2.22
N MET A 159 25.93 9.08 -3.07
CA MET A 159 25.15 10.29 -2.83
C MET A 159 24.06 10.02 -1.78
N PRO A 160 23.92 10.87 -0.74
CA PRO A 160 22.76 10.83 0.14
C PRO A 160 21.48 11.11 -0.65
N LEU A 161 20.62 10.11 -0.78
CA LEU A 161 19.37 10.22 -1.53
C LEU A 161 18.17 10.38 -0.58
N ASN A 162 17.36 11.40 -0.80
CA ASN A 162 16.10 11.59 -0.09
C ASN A 162 15.04 12.18 -1.03
N VAL A 163 14.17 11.31 -1.54
CA VAL A 163 13.06 11.68 -2.43
C VAL A 163 11.73 11.88 -1.69
N GLY A 164 11.79 12.16 -0.38
CA GLY A 164 10.61 12.46 0.44
C GLY A 164 9.84 11.24 0.95
N THR A 165 10.42 10.04 0.90
CA THR A 165 9.81 8.83 1.47
C THR A 165 9.65 8.95 2.98
N ASP A 166 8.44 8.72 3.52
CA ASP A 166 8.22 8.69 4.97
C ASP A 166 8.72 7.36 5.56
N ARG A 167 10.01 7.34 5.91
CA ARG A 167 10.68 6.16 6.48
C ARG A 167 10.10 5.73 7.84
N ARG A 168 9.29 6.57 8.52
CA ARG A 168 8.60 6.16 9.75
C ARG A 168 7.59 5.05 9.46
N LEU A 169 6.84 5.13 8.36
CA LEU A 169 5.88 4.09 7.95
C LEU A 169 6.59 2.79 7.55
N PHE A 170 7.76 2.90 6.89
CA PHE A 170 8.62 1.75 6.62
C PHE A 170 9.03 1.03 7.90
N VAL A 171 9.51 1.76 8.91
CA VAL A 171 9.93 1.19 10.19
C VAL A 171 8.76 0.53 10.91
N VAL A 172 7.58 1.15 10.92
CA VAL A 172 6.37 0.55 11.51
C VAL A 172 6.03 -0.78 10.80
N ALA A 173 6.00 -0.80 9.47
CA ALA A 173 5.72 -2.03 8.71
C ALA A 173 6.76 -3.12 8.96
N SER A 174 8.05 -2.77 8.93
CA SER A 174 9.13 -3.71 9.21
C SER A 174 9.06 -4.27 10.64
N ASN A 175 8.71 -3.46 11.63
CA ASN A 175 8.62 -3.90 13.02
C ASN A 175 7.43 -4.81 13.23
N VAL A 176 6.25 -4.42 12.72
CA VAL A 176 5.03 -5.24 12.84
C VAL A 176 5.25 -6.61 12.20
N THR A 177 5.70 -6.65 10.93
CA THR A 177 5.89 -7.90 10.18
C THR A 177 6.91 -8.84 10.83
N ARG A 178 8.00 -8.32 11.41
CA ARG A 178 8.99 -9.12 12.15
C ARG A 178 8.49 -9.65 13.49
N SER A 179 7.50 -9.01 14.08
CA SER A 179 6.98 -9.37 15.42
C SER A 179 5.85 -10.40 15.41
N MET A 180 5.36 -10.77 14.22
CA MET A 180 4.23 -11.67 14.04
C MET A 180 4.59 -13.13 14.24
N LYS A 181 3.63 -13.94 14.71
CA LYS A 181 3.77 -15.40 14.81
C LYS A 181 3.67 -16.09 13.46
N VAL A 182 2.74 -15.64 12.63
CA VAL A 182 2.64 -16.08 11.23
C VAL A 182 3.82 -15.44 10.47
N PRO A 183 4.68 -16.23 9.81
CA PRO A 183 5.80 -15.68 9.06
C PRO A 183 5.33 -14.74 7.95
N VAL A 184 5.89 -13.54 7.91
CA VAL A 184 5.67 -12.58 6.82
C VAL A 184 6.98 -12.25 6.13
N HIS A 185 7.04 -12.46 4.83
CA HIS A 185 8.16 -12.03 3.99
C HIS A 185 8.05 -10.54 3.71
N PHE A 186 8.86 -9.74 4.39
CA PHE A 186 8.93 -8.30 4.14
C PHE A 186 9.76 -8.02 2.88
N ILE A 187 9.09 -7.59 1.81
CA ILE A 187 9.73 -7.28 0.52
C ILE A 187 10.27 -5.84 0.59
N ASN A 188 11.53 -5.71 1.02
CA ASN A 188 12.21 -4.42 1.17
C ASN A 188 12.64 -3.86 -0.19
N ILE A 189 11.73 -3.15 -0.86
CA ILE A 189 11.95 -2.53 -2.18
C ILE A 189 12.23 -1.02 -2.10
N THR A 190 12.11 -0.40 -0.93
CA THR A 190 12.05 1.07 -0.85
C THR A 190 13.31 1.72 -1.37
N THR A 191 14.48 1.38 -0.82
CA THR A 191 15.74 2.04 -1.21
C THR A 191 16.11 1.73 -2.65
N LEU A 192 15.96 0.48 -3.13
CA LEU A 192 16.26 0.16 -4.53
C LEU A 192 15.35 0.92 -5.50
N SER A 193 14.10 1.17 -5.11
CA SER A 193 13.14 1.93 -5.93
C SER A 193 13.41 3.43 -5.92
N GLU A 194 14.05 3.98 -4.89
CA GLU A 194 14.45 5.40 -4.84
C GLU A 194 15.52 5.71 -5.90
N TYR A 195 16.34 4.74 -6.30
CA TYR A 195 17.28 4.93 -7.40
C TYR A 195 16.61 4.91 -8.79
N ARG A 196 15.33 4.51 -8.88
CA ARG A 196 14.59 4.33 -10.13
C ARG A 196 13.74 5.55 -10.49
N LYS A 197 14.37 6.73 -10.56
CA LYS A 197 13.73 7.96 -11.05
C LYS A 197 13.19 7.85 -12.48
N ASP A 198 13.75 6.93 -13.26
CA ASP A 198 13.38 6.55 -14.62
C ASP A 198 12.20 5.56 -14.70
N GLY A 199 11.74 5.00 -13.56
CA GLY A 199 10.73 3.94 -13.52
C GLY A 199 9.27 4.40 -13.46
N HIS A 200 9.00 5.71 -13.58
CA HIS A 200 7.64 6.27 -13.51
C HIS A 200 6.97 6.32 -14.88
N THR A 201 5.63 6.33 -14.90
CA THR A 201 4.85 6.56 -16.12
C THR A 201 5.01 7.98 -16.68
N ALA A 202 5.44 8.94 -15.85
CA ALA A 202 5.54 10.36 -16.18
C ALA A 202 4.21 10.90 -16.76
N VAL A 203 4.20 11.29 -18.03
CA VAL A 203 3.00 11.75 -18.76
C VAL A 203 2.39 10.66 -19.65
N TYR A 204 3.03 9.49 -19.73
CA TYR A 204 2.62 8.37 -20.57
C TYR A 204 1.71 7.41 -19.78
N THR A 205 0.55 7.92 -19.37
CA THR A 205 -0.50 7.16 -18.67
C THR A 205 -1.84 7.33 -19.36
N ILE A 206 -2.77 6.41 -19.07
CA ILE A 206 -4.16 6.41 -19.52
C ILE A 206 -4.96 7.45 -18.71
#